data_AF-U3APR2-F1
#
_entry.id   AF-U3APR2-F1
#
_cell.length_a   1.000
_cell.length_b   1.000
_cell.length_c   1.000
_cell.angle_alpha   90.00
_cell.angle_beta   90.00
_cell.angle_gamma   90.00
#
_symmetry.space_group_name_H-M   'P 1'
#
loop_
_entity.id
_entity.type
_entity.pdbx_description
1 polymer ?
#
loop_
_entity_poly.entity_id
_entity_poly.type
_entity_poly.pdbx_seq_one_letter_code
_entity_poly.pdbx_strand_id
1 'polypeptide(L)'
;MLVCLLLVLNSVLFLFICLHLFTHESVLEFKADDYSLWQNDRKLLNFRKGSSNLRLITYLFENADRDIAAEELEQNVFLNNSITISKVMRNTGIPSQVIKQHFEIKRESIKLRKKRTPLE
;
A
#
# COMPACT_ATOMS: atom_id res chain seq x y z
N MET A 1 -2.91 -18.98 44.84
CA MET A 1 -3.12 -17.56 44.46
C MET A 1 -2.04 -17.02 43.53
N LEU A 2 -0.75 -17.08 43.89
CA LEU A 2 0.35 -16.56 43.08
C LEU A 2 0.40 -17.15 41.65
N VAL A 3 0.21 -18.47 41.52
CA VAL A 3 0.20 -19.16 40.21
C VAL A 3 -0.96 -18.69 39.33
N CYS A 4 -2.16 -18.52 39.89
CA CYS A 4 -3.31 -18.01 39.16
C CYS A 4 -3.08 -16.56 38.68
N LEU A 5 -2.45 -15.72 39.52
CA LEU A 5 -2.09 -14.35 39.16
C LEU A 5 -1.09 -14.32 38.00
N LEU A 6 -0.07 -15.18 38.03
CA LEU A 6 0.93 -15.30 36.97
C LEU A 6 0.32 -15.76 35.64
N LEU A 7 -0.64 -16.69 35.69
CA LEU A 7 -1.35 -17.16 34.49
C LEU A 7 -2.19 -16.03 33.88
N VAL A 8 -2.95 -15.30 34.69
CA VAL A 8 -3.75 -14.16 34.20
C VAL A 8 -2.86 -13.08 33.61
N LEU A 9 -1.76 -12.74 34.28
CA LEU A 9 -0.80 -11.75 33.77
C LEU A 9 -0.21 -12.16 32.42
N ASN A 10 0.17 -13.44 32.27
CA ASN A 10 0.72 -13.96 31.02
C ASN A 10 -0.31 -13.92 29.88
N SER A 11 -1.58 -14.29 30.17
CA SER A 11 -2.66 -14.19 29.18
C SER A 11 -2.93 -12.75 28.75
N VAL A 12 -2.90 -11.78 29.67
CA VAL A 12 -3.06 -10.35 29.35
C VAL A 12 -1.89 -9.85 28.52
N LEU A 13 -0.66 -10.22 28.86
CA LEU A 13 0.53 -9.83 28.10
C LEU A 13 0.50 -10.39 26.67
N PHE A 14 0.11 -11.66 26.53
CA PHE A 14 -0.07 -12.31 25.23
C PHE A 14 -1.14 -11.59 24.40
N LEU A 15 -2.28 -11.25 25.00
CA LEU A 15 -3.36 -10.55 24.30
C LEU A 15 -2.93 -9.13 23.89
N PHE A 16 -2.13 -8.44 24.72
CA PHE A 16 -1.55 -7.14 24.39
C PHE A 16 -0.57 -7.24 23.21
N ILE A 17 0.30 -8.26 23.18
CA ILE A 17 1.21 -8.51 22.06
C ILE A 17 0.43 -8.83 20.78
N CYS A 18 -0.61 -9.68 20.85
CA CYS A 18 -1.47 -9.98 19.72
C CYS A 18 -2.19 -8.73 19.20
N LEU A 19 -2.70 -7.87 20.10
CA LEU A 19 -3.34 -6.62 19.72
C LEU A 19 -2.34 -5.70 19.02
N HIS A 20 -1.14 -5.53 19.58
CA HIS A 20 -0.09 -4.69 19.01
C HIS A 20 0.38 -5.19 17.62
N LEU A 21 0.48 -6.52 17.45
CA LEU A 21 0.79 -7.13 16.15
C LEU A 21 -0.35 -6.91 15.14
N PHE A 22 -1.59 -6.96 15.60
CA PHE A 22 -2.76 -6.75 14.75
C PHE A 22 -2.94 -5.28 14.34
N THR A 23 -2.63 -4.33 15.22
CA THR A 23 -2.76 -2.89 14.98
C THR A 23 -1.60 -2.28 14.20
N HIS A 24 -0.63 -3.07 13.71
CA HIS A 24 0.44 -2.50 12.91
C HIS A 24 -0.12 -2.05 11.56
N GLU A 25 -0.71 -0.84 11.53
CA GLU A 25 -1.15 -0.18 10.32
C GLU A 25 0.06 -0.10 9.38
N SER A 26 -0.06 -0.71 8.21
CA SER A 26 0.89 -0.45 7.14
C SER A 26 0.53 0.89 6.54
N VAL A 27 1.44 1.87 6.63
CA VAL A 27 1.33 3.17 5.98
C VAL A 27 2.27 3.17 4.78
N LEU A 28 1.73 3.51 3.62
CA LEU A 28 2.50 3.67 2.39
C LEU A 28 2.67 5.15 2.12
N GLU A 29 3.91 5.59 1.98
CA GLU A 29 4.26 6.99 1.78
C GLU A 29 5.04 7.16 0.48
N PHE A 30 4.70 8.21 -0.25
CA PHE A 30 5.44 8.63 -1.43
C PHE A 30 6.14 9.96 -1.12
N LYS A 31 7.47 9.95 -1.15
CA LYS A 31 8.31 11.14 -0.94
C LYS A 31 8.68 11.69 -2.32
N ALA A 32 8.03 12.80 -2.69
CA ALA A 32 8.21 13.41 -4.00
C ALA A 32 9.62 14.00 -4.20
N ASP A 33 10.28 14.43 -3.13
CA ASP A 33 11.60 15.08 -3.16
C ASP A 33 12.70 14.17 -3.72
N ASP A 34 12.70 12.89 -3.33
CA ASP A 34 13.68 11.90 -3.76
C ASP A 34 13.07 10.78 -4.63
N TYR A 35 11.84 10.97 -5.11
CA TYR A 35 11.07 10.04 -5.94
C TYR A 35 10.94 8.63 -5.37
N SER A 36 10.79 8.50 -4.05
CA SER A 36 10.85 7.21 -3.38
C SER A 36 9.55 6.78 -2.70
N LEU A 37 9.33 5.47 -2.69
CA LEU A 37 8.20 4.82 -2.03
C LEU A 37 8.68 4.17 -0.74
N TRP A 38 7.98 4.44 0.36
CA TRP A 38 8.28 3.94 1.69
C TRP A 38 7.08 3.21 2.27
N GLN A 39 7.35 2.21 3.10
CA GLN A 39 6.36 1.54 3.93
C GLN A 39 6.90 1.45 5.35
N ASN A 40 6.19 2.02 6.33
CA ASN A 40 6.57 2.00 7.75
C ASN A 40 8.06 2.32 7.98
N ASP A 41 8.51 3.48 7.50
CA ASP A 41 9.92 3.95 7.58
C ASP A 41 10.97 3.11 6.85
N ARG A 42 10.55 2.10 6.08
CA ARG A 42 11.44 1.33 5.20
C ARG A 42 11.28 1.78 3.75
N LYS A 43 12.38 2.19 3.11
CA LYS A 43 12.40 2.47 1.67
C LYS A 43 12.15 1.18 0.89
N LEU A 44 11.09 1.16 0.10
CA LEU A 44 10.75 0.03 -0.77
C LEU A 44 11.54 0.12 -2.07
N LEU A 45 11.47 1.27 -2.75
CA LEU A 45 12.14 1.51 -4.01
C LEU A 45 12.24 3.00 -4.35
N ASN A 46 13.00 3.31 -5.39
CA ASN A 46 13.14 4.64 -5.96
C ASN A 46 12.71 4.60 -7.43
N PHE A 47 11.94 5.59 -7.87
CA PHE A 47 11.54 5.73 -9.26
C PHE A 47 12.52 6.61 -10.03
N ARG A 48 12.82 6.23 -11.28
CA ARG A 48 13.60 7.08 -12.17
C ARG A 48 12.80 8.33 -12.52
N LYS A 49 13.44 9.51 -12.42
CA LYS A 49 12.86 10.79 -12.85
C LYS A 49 12.36 10.71 -14.31
N GLY A 50 11.13 11.15 -14.54
CA GLY A 50 10.47 11.10 -15.85
C GLY A 50 9.94 9.72 -16.28
N SER A 51 10.10 8.67 -15.48
CA SER A 51 9.54 7.35 -15.80
C SER A 51 8.01 7.34 -15.75
N SER A 52 7.38 6.47 -16.54
CA SER A 52 5.93 6.26 -16.48
C SER A 52 5.49 5.72 -15.12
N ASN A 53 6.32 4.90 -14.46
CA ASN A 53 6.05 4.42 -13.10
C ASN A 53 5.99 5.56 -12.08
N LEU A 54 6.90 6.54 -12.19
CA LEU A 54 6.87 7.73 -11.34
C LEU A 54 5.57 8.52 -11.54
N ARG A 55 5.19 8.77 -12.80
CA ARG A 55 3.94 9.48 -13.14
C ARG A 55 2.72 8.75 -12.60
N LEU A 56 2.67 7.43 -12.75
CA LEU A 56 1.59 6.60 -12.23
C LEU A 56 1.45 6.73 -10.72
N ILE A 57 2.54 6.51 -9.98
CA ILE A 57 2.50 6.52 -8.52
C ILE A 57 2.19 7.92 -8.00
N THR A 58 2.75 8.96 -8.60
CA THR A 58 2.39 10.35 -8.26
C THR A 58 0.89 10.58 -8.40
N TYR A 59 0.33 10.20 -9.56
CA TYR A 59 -1.10 10.37 -9.84
C TYR A 59 -2.00 9.58 -8.87
N LEU A 60 -1.63 8.33 -8.54
CA LEU A 60 -2.37 7.50 -7.59
C LEU A 60 -2.35 8.09 -6.16
N PHE A 61 -1.24 8.72 -5.76
CA PHE A 61 -1.12 9.35 -4.43
C PHE A 61 -1.87 10.68 -4.33
N GLU A 62 -1.90 11.47 -5.40
CA GLU A 62 -2.70 12.70 -5.52
C GLU A 62 -4.20 12.39 -5.49
N ASN A 63 -4.60 11.26 -6.08
CA ASN A 63 -5.98 10.80 -6.17
C ASN A 63 -6.27 9.65 -5.19
N ALA A 64 -5.60 9.63 -4.04
CA ALA A 64 -5.80 8.58 -3.05
C ALA A 64 -7.27 8.47 -2.61
N ASP A 65 -7.67 7.25 -2.26
CA ASP A 65 -9.02 6.87 -1.84
C ASP A 65 -10.13 7.05 -2.90
N ARG A 66 -9.78 7.51 -4.10
CA ARG A 66 -10.65 7.55 -5.28
C ARG A 66 -10.49 6.27 -6.12
N ASP A 67 -11.59 5.79 -6.68
CA ASP A 67 -11.55 4.74 -7.71
C ASP A 67 -11.24 5.42 -9.06
N ILE A 68 -10.12 5.05 -9.67
CA ILE A 68 -9.60 5.67 -10.89
C ILE A 68 -9.75 4.67 -12.03
N ALA A 69 -10.46 5.05 -13.08
CA ALA A 69 -10.71 4.18 -14.23
C ALA A 69 -9.45 3.97 -15.09
N ALA A 70 -9.38 2.85 -15.80
CA ALA A 70 -8.28 2.54 -16.70
C ALA A 70 -8.12 3.60 -17.79
N GLU A 71 -9.22 4.07 -18.37
CA GLU A 71 -9.25 5.09 -19.41
C GLU A 71 -8.69 6.43 -18.91
N GLU A 72 -8.97 6.78 -17.65
CA GLU A 72 -8.46 7.99 -17.02
C GLU A 72 -6.94 7.89 -16.82
N LEU A 73 -6.43 6.72 -16.45
CA LEU A 73 -4.99 6.49 -16.35
C LEU A 73 -4.30 6.52 -17.73
N GLU A 74 -4.93 5.98 -18.77
CA GLU A 74 -4.41 6.07 -20.14
C GLU A 74 -4.21 7.53 -20.56
N GLN A 75 -5.20 8.39 -20.28
CA GLN A 75 -5.17 9.81 -20.62
C GLN A 75 -4.17 10.63 -19.80
N ASN A 76 -4.07 10.38 -18.48
CA ASN A 76 -3.30 11.24 -17.58
C ASN A 76 -1.86 10.75 -17.33
N VAL A 77 -1.61 9.44 -17.47
CA VAL A 77 -0.34 8.80 -17.08
C VAL A 77 0.41 8.18 -18.27
N PHE A 78 -0.22 8.13 -19.45
CA PHE A 78 0.29 7.50 -20.68
C PHE A 78 0.50 5.98 -20.52
N LEU A 79 -0.57 5.28 -20.16
CA LEU A 79 -0.61 3.82 -20.33
C LEU A 79 -0.90 3.53 -21.80
N ASN A 80 -0.06 2.72 -22.47
CA ASN A 80 -0.34 2.31 -23.83
C ASN A 80 -1.65 1.50 -23.86
N ASN A 81 -2.59 1.92 -24.72
CA ASN A 81 -3.88 1.28 -24.94
C ASN A 81 -3.68 -0.22 -25.15
N SER A 82 -4.17 -1.06 -24.21
CA SER A 82 -4.16 -2.55 -24.17
C SER A 82 -3.45 -3.21 -22.98
N ILE A 83 -2.79 -2.45 -22.09
CA ILE A 83 -2.13 -3.06 -20.92
C ILE A 83 -3.08 -3.06 -19.72
N THR A 84 -3.37 -4.24 -19.17
CA THR A 84 -4.18 -4.37 -17.95
C THR A 84 -3.50 -3.67 -16.76
N ILE A 85 -4.29 -2.98 -15.93
CA ILE A 85 -3.83 -2.28 -14.72
C ILE A 85 -2.96 -3.20 -13.84
N SER A 86 -3.37 -4.47 -13.69
CA SER A 86 -2.60 -5.47 -12.94
C SER A 86 -1.18 -5.67 -13.48
N LYS A 87 -0.99 -5.65 -14.81
CA LYS A 87 0.32 -5.79 -15.45
C LYS A 87 1.16 -4.53 -15.28
N VAL A 88 0.54 -3.35 -15.43
CA VAL A 88 1.20 -2.06 -15.15
C VAL A 88 1.73 -2.02 -13.72
N MET A 89 0.89 -2.37 -12.75
CA MET A 89 1.26 -2.36 -11.33
C MET A 89 2.38 -3.34 -11.02
N ARG A 90 2.44 -4.52 -11.64
CA ARG A 90 3.58 -5.44 -11.49
C ARG A 90 4.89 -4.87 -12.04
N ASN A 91 4.82 -4.09 -13.12
CA ASN A 91 5.99 -3.46 -13.74
C ASN A 91 6.52 -2.25 -12.95
N THR A 92 5.81 -1.78 -11.93
CA THR A 92 6.28 -0.71 -11.03
C THR A 92 7.48 -1.12 -10.17
N GLY A 93 7.68 -2.43 -9.98
CA GLY A 93 8.66 -2.97 -9.05
C GLY A 93 8.20 -2.97 -7.59
N ILE A 94 6.98 -2.51 -7.30
CA ILE A 94 6.42 -2.56 -5.95
C ILE A 94 6.20 -4.03 -5.57
N PRO A 95 6.64 -4.46 -4.37
CA PRO A 95 6.43 -5.83 -3.92
C PRO A 95 4.95 -6.21 -3.94
N SER A 96 4.64 -7.41 -4.42
CA SER A 96 3.25 -7.86 -4.62
C SER A 96 2.41 -7.85 -3.34
N GLN A 97 3.04 -8.07 -2.18
CA GLN A 97 2.39 -7.97 -0.87
C GLN A 97 1.93 -6.53 -0.59
N VAL A 98 2.77 -5.53 -0.86
CA VAL A 98 2.44 -4.11 -0.69
C VAL A 98 1.32 -3.71 -1.66
N ILE A 99 1.37 -4.19 -2.91
CA ILE A 99 0.30 -3.95 -3.89
C ILE A 99 -1.05 -4.44 -3.33
N LYS A 100 -1.11 -5.69 -2.85
CA LYS A 100 -2.35 -6.27 -2.29
C LYS A 100 -2.82 -5.58 -1.01
N GLN A 101 -1.90 -5.02 -0.24
CA GLN A 101 -2.21 -4.32 1.01
C GLN A 101 -2.83 -2.95 0.72
N HIS A 102 -2.24 -2.18 -0.19
CA HIS A 102 -2.55 -0.75 -0.36
C HIS A 102 -3.34 -0.42 -1.62
N PHE A 103 -3.34 -1.29 -2.63
CA PHE A 103 -4.00 -1.02 -3.91
C PHE A 103 -5.13 -2.02 -4.13
N GLU A 104 -6.33 -1.49 -4.31
CA GLU A 104 -7.48 -2.26 -4.78
C GLU A 104 -7.50 -2.19 -6.30
N ILE A 105 -7.06 -3.27 -6.94
CA ILE A 105 -7.01 -3.38 -8.40
C ILE A 105 -8.23 -4.17 -8.86
N LYS A 106 -9.13 -3.52 -9.58
CA LYS A 106 -10.24 -4.14 -10.29
C LYS A 106 -9.84 -4.31 -11.77
N ARG A 107 -10.75 -4.89 -12.56
CA ARG A 107 -10.49 -5.15 -13.99
C ARG A 107 -10.20 -3.85 -14.75
N GLU A 108 -11.03 -2.83 -14.54
CA GLU A 108 -11.00 -1.54 -15.26
C GLU A 108 -10.74 -0.35 -14.34
N SER A 109 -10.36 -0.57 -13.07
CA SER A 109 -10.08 0.54 -12.16
C SER A 109 -9.04 0.19 -11.09
N ILE A 110 -8.46 1.21 -10.48
CA ILE A 110 -7.55 1.11 -9.36
C ILE A 110 -7.86 2.16 -8.30
N LYS A 111 -7.73 1.77 -7.05
CA LYS A 111 -7.82 2.67 -5.90
C LYS A 111 -6.63 2.45 -4.97
N LEU A 112 -5.92 3.53 -4.65
CA LEU A 112 -4.94 3.53 -3.56
C LEU A 112 -5.68 3.78 -2.24
N ARG A 113 -5.42 2.94 -1.23
CA ARG A 113 -5.88 3.12 0.15
C ARG A 113 -4.71 3.65 0.98
N LYS A 114 -4.78 4.92 1.40
CA LYS A 114 -3.71 5.57 2.20
C LYS A 114 -3.53 4.93 3.57
N LYS A 115 -4.62 4.43 4.15
CA LYS A 115 -4.62 3.66 5.40
C LYS A 115 -5.48 2.42 5.22
N ARG A 116 -4.99 1.29 5.72
CA ARG A 116 -5.81 0.09 5.89
C ARG A 116 -5.86 -0.23 7.38
N THR A 117 -7.04 -0.03 7.97
CA THR A 117 -7.44 -0.72 9.19
C THR A 117 -7.48 -2.22 8.85
N PRO A 118 -6.92 -3.13 9.66
CA PRO A 118 -7.08 -4.56 9.44
C PRO A 118 -8.58 -4.87 9.28
N LEU A 119 -8.95 -5.62 8.25
CA LEU A 119 -10.36 -6.02 8.07
C LEU A 119 -10.79 -6.89 9.26
N GLU A 120 -12.00 -6.61 9.75
CA GLU A 120 -12.81 -7.46 10.63
C GLU A 120 -12.99 -8.88 10.06
#